data_AF-A0A4U0XGG1-F1
#
_entry.id   AF-A0A4U0XGG1-F1
#
_cell.length_a   1.000
_cell.length_b   1.000
_cell.length_c   1.000
_cell.angle_alpha   90.00
_cell.angle_beta   90.00
_cell.angle_gamma   90.00
#
_symmetry.space_group_name_H-M   'P 1'
#
loop_
_entity.id
_entity.type
_entity.pdbx_description
1 polymer ?
#
loop_
_entity_poly.entity_id
_entity_poly.type
_entity_poly.pdbx_seq_one_letter_code
_entity_poly.pdbx_strand_id
1 'polypeptide(L)'
;MRLPTLFATSAVVVAASAQYIGFNSGSTFTDGSAKQQSDFEAEFNRAKSLPGTNGEFTSARLYTMIQGGTTDTPISAIPAAIDTQTTLLLGLWASSGQADFTNELTALTSAISQYGTSFTSLIAAISVGSEDLYRNSPTGILANGYNGGAQPADIVNFIGQIRSAIAQTSASGLPIGHVDTWTAWFQVNGSNDAVITACDWLGMDAYPYFQNTIANSIDVANSTFFDAYDATVGVAQGKHVWVTETGWPVSGPQENQAVASTANAEVYWQDVACSLLGKINTWWYTLQDAAPTTPNPSFGIVGADLSSAPLYNLTCSNGNSPSSSAAASPSSSAASTVSSATAPASSAGPNTESVTLATPRPETSPASVSLSQTSGSAPQSSSAATTAATTASPVLSSSQTTLATVSSPSAGGSSPSPSASNGSCATSLSGEHQYPHLIIPVNSETPNTAYGTQYNGVINPTVSSIFNFDVPADYSGKTCSLVFLFPEQAALKTSAYTFNAQGGMSVNELSSPATQQTTYATVPAVVNATVGTIGSLKAGGSYVVASQECAAGQTVSYEFESTGGLDIKYFQNADPSAPIGVYITAC
;
A
#
# COMPACT_ATOMS: atom_id res chain seq x y z
N MET A 1 -17.92 58.66 40.05
CA MET A 1 -17.29 58.34 38.76
C MET A 1 -17.54 56.88 38.43
N ARG A 2 -17.76 56.53 37.16
CA ARG A 2 -17.60 55.17 36.62
C ARG A 2 -16.65 55.30 35.44
N LEU A 3 -15.55 54.54 35.42
CA LEU A 3 -14.67 54.47 34.26
C LEU A 3 -15.26 53.47 33.25
N PRO A 4 -15.24 53.76 31.94
CA PRO A 4 -15.54 52.77 30.91
C PRO A 4 -14.29 51.89 30.67
N THR A 5 -14.42 50.58 30.83
CA THR A 5 -13.35 49.64 30.46
C THR A 5 -13.36 49.46 28.95
N LEU A 6 -12.36 49.99 28.24
CA LEU A 6 -12.15 49.64 26.83
C LEU A 6 -11.62 48.21 26.75
N PHE A 7 -12.36 47.33 26.08
CA PHE A 7 -11.82 46.07 25.60
C PHE A 7 -11.04 46.32 24.31
N ALA A 8 -9.73 46.10 24.35
CA ALA A 8 -8.89 46.11 23.15
C ALA A 8 -9.00 44.74 22.46
N THR A 9 -9.73 44.67 21.35
CA THR A 9 -9.76 43.47 20.50
C THR A 9 -8.50 43.42 19.64
N SER A 10 -7.52 42.62 20.05
CA SER A 10 -6.33 42.33 19.25
C SER A 10 -6.73 41.62 17.95
N ALA A 11 -6.64 42.31 16.82
CA ALA A 11 -6.82 41.70 15.52
C ALA A 11 -5.62 40.78 15.21
N VAL A 12 -5.83 39.47 15.25
CA VAL A 12 -4.83 38.49 14.81
C VAL A 12 -4.76 38.56 13.29
N VAL A 13 -3.66 39.10 12.76
CA VAL A 13 -3.34 39.01 11.34
C VAL A 13 -2.93 37.58 11.06
N VAL A 14 -3.86 36.77 10.56
CA VAL A 14 -3.54 35.45 10.02
C VAL A 14 -2.75 35.66 8.74
N ALA A 15 -1.43 35.53 8.84
CA ALA A 15 -0.59 35.38 7.65
C ALA A 15 -0.98 34.07 6.98
N ALA A 16 -1.57 34.13 5.79
CA ALA A 16 -1.82 32.95 4.99
C ALA A 16 -0.46 32.32 4.63
N SER A 17 -0.18 31.13 5.15
CA SER A 17 0.99 30.36 4.74
C SER A 17 0.83 29.97 3.27
N ALA A 18 1.84 30.34 2.46
CA ALA A 18 1.93 29.84 1.09
C ALA A 18 1.91 28.31 1.14
N GLN A 19 1.02 27.70 0.37
CA GLN A 19 0.92 26.24 0.31
C GLN A 19 2.12 25.68 -0.46
N TYR A 20 2.64 24.54 -0.02
CA TYR A 20 3.69 23.83 -0.74
C TYR A 20 3.11 23.25 -2.03
N ILE A 21 3.74 23.60 -3.15
CA ILE A 21 3.42 23.12 -4.49
C ILE A 21 4.68 22.47 -5.04
N GLY A 22 4.60 21.20 -5.43
CA GLY A 22 5.78 20.42 -5.78
C GLY A 22 5.52 19.13 -6.55
N PHE A 23 6.58 18.36 -6.71
CA PHE A 23 6.56 17.03 -7.32
C PHE A 23 7.17 15.97 -6.41
N ASN A 24 6.75 14.73 -6.62
CA ASN A 24 7.37 13.54 -6.05
C ASN A 24 8.71 13.25 -6.76
N SER A 25 9.82 13.16 -6.03
CA SER A 25 11.14 12.84 -6.59
C SER A 25 11.71 11.59 -5.92
N GLY A 26 11.74 10.49 -6.70
CA GLY A 26 12.38 9.23 -6.30
C GLY A 26 13.91 9.33 -6.30
N SER A 27 14.57 8.48 -5.52
CA SER A 27 16.03 8.48 -5.32
C SER A 27 16.83 7.77 -6.42
N THR A 28 16.16 7.12 -7.37
CA THR A 28 16.78 6.40 -8.50
C THR A 28 16.15 6.75 -9.84
N PHE A 29 16.87 6.45 -10.92
CA PHE A 29 16.35 6.33 -12.28
C PHE A 29 15.67 4.96 -12.51
N THR A 30 15.01 4.75 -13.66
CA THR A 30 14.27 3.50 -13.96
C THR A 30 15.15 2.28 -14.23
N ASP A 31 16.47 2.46 -14.38
CA ASP A 31 17.46 1.38 -14.40
C ASP A 31 17.99 1.01 -13.00
N GLY A 32 17.48 1.67 -11.95
CA GLY A 32 17.90 1.50 -10.56
C GLY A 32 19.19 2.25 -10.18
N SER A 33 19.79 3.02 -11.09
CA SER A 33 20.94 3.87 -10.75
C SER A 33 20.52 5.02 -9.83
N ALA A 34 21.33 5.29 -8.80
CA ALA A 34 21.01 6.30 -7.79
C ALA A 34 21.28 7.72 -8.31
N LYS A 35 20.30 8.61 -8.17
CA LYS A 35 20.44 10.04 -8.51
C LYS A 35 21.50 10.72 -7.65
N GLN A 36 22.18 11.68 -8.26
CA GLN A 36 23.22 12.53 -7.67
C GLN A 36 22.72 13.97 -7.51
N GLN A 37 23.48 14.82 -6.81
CA GLN A 37 23.11 16.22 -6.54
C GLN A 37 22.71 16.98 -7.82
N SER A 38 23.47 16.83 -8.91
CA SER A 38 23.21 17.46 -10.20
C SER A 38 21.84 17.13 -10.79
N ASP A 39 21.34 15.93 -10.51
CA ASP A 39 20.13 15.40 -11.12
C ASP A 39 18.90 15.96 -10.38
N PHE A 40 18.98 16.01 -9.05
CA PHE A 40 18.02 16.71 -8.21
C PHE A 40 18.03 18.23 -8.47
N GLU A 41 19.20 18.86 -8.65
CA GLU A 41 19.29 20.27 -9.04
C GLU A 41 18.60 20.53 -10.39
N ALA A 42 18.78 19.63 -11.37
CA ALA A 42 18.13 19.73 -12.66
C ALA A 42 16.60 19.59 -12.52
N GLU A 43 16.11 18.59 -11.76
CA GLU A 43 14.67 18.41 -11.48
C GLU A 43 14.05 19.62 -10.78
N PHE A 44 14.69 20.12 -9.72
CA PHE A 44 14.20 21.23 -8.92
C PHE A 44 14.20 22.56 -9.69
N ASN A 45 15.22 22.82 -10.51
CA ASN A 45 15.23 23.97 -11.42
C ASN A 45 14.23 23.79 -12.58
N ARG A 46 13.99 22.54 -13.04
CA ARG A 46 13.01 22.26 -14.09
C ARG A 46 11.59 22.54 -13.60
N ALA A 47 11.24 22.10 -12.40
CA ALA A 47 9.94 22.36 -11.76
C ALA A 47 9.61 23.86 -11.73
N LYS A 48 10.57 24.69 -11.28
CA LYS A 48 10.45 26.16 -11.21
C LYS A 48 10.42 26.86 -12.57
N SER A 49 10.74 26.15 -13.66
CA SER A 49 10.78 26.66 -15.03
C SER A 49 9.79 25.95 -15.98
N LEU A 50 8.80 25.24 -15.43
CA LEU A 50 7.74 24.61 -16.22
C LEU A 50 6.86 25.66 -16.92
N PRO A 51 6.66 25.57 -18.25
CA PRO A 51 5.67 26.37 -18.95
C PRO A 51 4.26 26.19 -18.37
N GLY A 52 3.55 27.29 -18.13
CA GLY A 52 2.17 27.30 -17.63
C GLY A 52 2.01 27.34 -16.10
N THR A 53 3.07 27.08 -15.31
CA THR A 53 2.96 26.98 -13.83
C THR A 53 3.38 28.23 -13.06
N ASN A 54 3.73 29.32 -13.76
CA ASN A 54 4.25 30.58 -13.18
C ASN A 54 5.49 30.45 -12.26
N GLY A 55 6.13 29.28 -12.22
CA GLY A 55 7.24 28.98 -11.30
C GLY A 55 6.80 28.63 -9.88
N GLU A 56 5.52 28.34 -9.64
CA GLU A 56 4.96 28.05 -8.31
C GLU A 56 5.47 26.73 -7.70
N PHE A 57 5.91 25.79 -8.54
CA PHE A 57 6.46 24.49 -8.14
C PHE A 57 7.86 24.65 -7.54
N THR A 58 7.88 24.91 -6.24
CA THR A 58 9.06 25.25 -5.42
C THR A 58 9.33 24.23 -4.30
N SER A 59 8.60 23.11 -4.31
CA SER A 59 8.73 22.01 -3.35
C SER A 59 9.02 20.68 -4.03
N ALA A 60 9.59 19.74 -3.28
CA ALA A 60 9.73 18.34 -3.67
C ALA A 60 9.40 17.40 -2.49
N ARG A 61 8.86 16.22 -2.79
CA ARG A 61 8.67 15.14 -1.82
C ARG A 61 9.69 14.04 -2.07
N LEU A 62 10.44 13.68 -1.02
CA LEU A 62 11.39 12.57 -1.02
C LEU A 62 10.77 11.34 -0.34
N TYR A 63 11.28 10.16 -0.66
CA TYR A 63 10.81 8.87 -0.11
C TYR A 63 11.76 8.24 0.92
N THR A 64 13.01 8.72 0.96
CA THR A 64 14.07 8.27 1.84
C THR A 64 15.04 9.43 2.10
N MET A 65 15.70 9.41 3.26
CA MET A 65 16.80 10.29 3.62
C MET A 65 18.16 9.75 3.19
N ILE A 66 18.24 8.50 2.72
CA ILE A 66 19.47 7.77 2.43
C ILE A 66 19.90 7.95 0.96
N GLN A 67 21.18 8.24 0.74
CA GLN A 67 21.78 8.22 -0.60
C GLN A 67 21.88 6.77 -1.11
N GLY A 68 21.27 6.49 -2.27
CA GLY A 68 21.33 5.18 -2.90
C GLY A 68 22.78 4.71 -3.11
N GLY A 69 23.06 3.47 -2.71
CA GLY A 69 24.43 2.90 -2.65
C GLY A 69 25.15 3.07 -1.30
N THR A 70 24.50 3.66 -0.29
CA THR A 70 25.02 3.79 1.08
C THR A 70 24.06 3.16 2.10
N THR A 71 24.51 3.00 3.36
CA THR A 71 23.65 2.51 4.45
C THR A 71 22.78 3.63 5.03
N ASP A 72 23.40 4.76 5.39
CA ASP A 72 22.85 5.78 6.30
C ASP A 72 23.34 7.21 5.95
N THR A 73 23.94 7.41 4.77
CA THR A 73 24.48 8.70 4.36
C THR A 73 23.37 9.62 3.83
N PRO A 74 23.31 10.91 4.21
CA PRO A 74 22.33 11.87 3.69
C PRO A 74 22.21 11.89 2.16
N ILE A 75 20.98 11.80 1.65
CA ILE A 75 20.65 11.87 0.22
C ILE A 75 21.08 13.21 -0.41
N SER A 76 21.68 13.14 -1.60
CA SER A 76 22.19 14.29 -2.34
C SER A 76 21.11 15.28 -2.83
N ALA A 77 19.83 14.92 -2.70
CA ALA A 77 18.70 15.85 -2.83
C ALA A 77 18.73 16.99 -1.79
N ILE A 78 19.38 16.80 -0.64
CA ILE A 78 19.45 17.80 0.43
C ILE A 78 20.34 19.00 0.03
N PRO A 79 21.62 18.84 -0.37
CA PRO A 79 22.41 19.96 -0.88
C PRO A 79 21.80 20.54 -2.17
N ALA A 80 21.23 19.72 -3.06
CA ALA A 80 20.49 20.23 -4.22
C ALA A 80 19.32 21.16 -3.85
N ALA A 81 18.58 20.84 -2.78
CA ALA A 81 17.50 21.67 -2.28
C ALA A 81 18.02 22.98 -1.65
N ILE A 82 19.16 22.94 -0.97
CA ILE A 82 19.83 24.15 -0.44
C ILE A 82 20.25 25.07 -1.60
N ASP A 83 20.99 24.55 -2.58
CA ASP A 83 21.58 25.34 -3.66
C ASP A 83 20.51 25.88 -4.63
N THR A 84 19.39 25.16 -4.80
CA THR A 84 18.24 25.64 -5.60
C THR A 84 17.20 26.43 -4.81
N GLN A 85 17.29 26.50 -3.48
CA GLN A 85 16.24 27.02 -2.57
C GLN A 85 14.88 26.33 -2.82
N THR A 86 14.84 25.01 -2.70
CA THR A 86 13.66 24.15 -2.86
C THR A 86 13.21 23.62 -1.51
N THR A 87 11.92 23.66 -1.23
CA THR A 87 11.39 23.12 0.03
C THR A 87 11.21 21.60 -0.06
N LEU A 88 11.41 20.89 1.05
CA LEU A 88 11.37 19.42 1.07
C LEU A 88 10.32 18.88 2.05
N LEU A 89 9.43 18.02 1.55
CA LEU A 89 8.73 17.04 2.37
C LEU A 89 9.61 15.79 2.46
N LEU A 90 10.14 15.52 3.66
CA LEU A 90 11.10 14.45 3.89
C LEU A 90 10.40 13.13 4.22
N GLY A 91 10.44 12.15 3.32
CA GLY A 91 10.09 10.77 3.63
C GLY A 91 11.25 10.00 4.28
N LEU A 92 10.96 9.27 5.35
CA LEU A 92 11.82 8.20 5.89
C LEU A 92 11.12 6.87 5.67
N TRP A 93 11.76 5.90 5.02
CA TRP A 93 11.14 4.62 4.67
C TRP A 93 10.91 3.72 5.90
N ALA A 94 9.65 3.39 6.19
CA ALA A 94 9.27 2.59 7.36
C ALA A 94 9.08 1.09 7.07
N SER A 95 8.79 0.72 5.82
CA SER A 95 8.35 -0.64 5.41
C SER A 95 9.40 -1.76 5.50
N SER A 96 10.64 -1.44 5.86
CA SER A 96 11.71 -2.41 6.10
C SER A 96 11.99 -2.66 7.59
N GLY A 97 11.23 -2.01 8.49
CA GLY A 97 11.30 -2.23 9.93
C GLY A 97 12.42 -1.48 10.65
N GLN A 98 12.53 -1.73 11.96
CA GLN A 98 13.31 -0.90 12.89
C GLN A 98 14.80 -0.75 12.55
N ALA A 99 15.43 -1.75 11.93
CA ALA A 99 16.85 -1.68 11.58
C ALA A 99 17.09 -0.61 10.51
N ASP A 100 16.38 -0.70 9.37
CA ASP A 100 16.52 0.26 8.27
C ASP A 100 15.94 1.63 8.63
N PHE A 101 14.87 1.68 9.43
CA PHE A 101 14.39 2.96 9.98
C PHE A 101 15.42 3.65 10.88
N THR A 102 16.32 2.89 11.54
CA THR A 102 17.44 3.49 12.30
C THR A 102 18.48 4.12 11.36
N ASN A 103 18.67 3.57 10.16
CA ASN A 103 19.53 4.15 9.13
C ASN A 103 18.92 5.46 8.58
N GLU A 104 17.61 5.47 8.31
CA GLU A 104 16.86 6.67 7.90
C GLU A 104 16.96 7.80 8.95
N LEU A 105 16.80 7.46 10.23
CA LEU A 105 16.94 8.40 11.34
C LEU A 105 18.38 8.91 11.51
N THR A 106 19.38 8.07 11.21
CA THR A 106 20.80 8.43 11.21
C THR A 106 21.13 9.37 10.06
N ALA A 107 20.58 9.14 8.86
CA ALA A 107 20.69 10.05 7.72
C ALA A 107 20.04 11.41 8.00
N LEU A 108 18.82 11.42 8.57
CA LEU A 108 18.12 12.64 8.96
C LEU A 108 18.92 13.48 9.97
N THR A 109 19.37 12.86 11.07
CA THR A 109 20.13 13.57 12.11
C THR A 109 21.51 14.01 11.64
N SER A 110 22.17 13.23 10.78
CA SER A 110 23.43 13.63 10.12
C SER A 110 23.23 14.85 9.21
N ALA A 111 22.17 14.88 8.41
CA ALA A 111 21.85 16.02 7.55
C ALA A 111 21.56 17.30 8.36
N ILE A 112 20.78 17.19 9.44
CA ILE A 112 20.50 18.32 10.36
C ILE A 112 21.81 18.85 10.98
N SER A 113 22.71 17.95 11.38
CA SER A 113 24.02 18.31 11.95
C SER A 113 24.96 18.96 10.92
N GLN A 114 25.00 18.43 9.70
CA GLN A 114 25.89 18.86 8.62
C GLN A 114 25.49 20.22 8.00
N TYR A 115 24.20 20.43 7.75
CA TYR A 115 23.69 21.57 7.00
C TYR A 115 22.96 22.63 7.85
N GLY A 116 22.59 22.28 9.09
CA GLY A 116 21.99 23.19 10.06
C GLY A 116 20.74 23.92 9.53
N THR A 117 20.62 25.21 9.85
CA THR A 117 19.46 26.03 9.46
C THR A 117 19.32 26.22 7.95
N SER A 118 20.39 26.05 7.16
CA SER A 118 20.30 26.12 5.68
C SER A 118 19.46 24.97 5.11
N PHE A 119 19.48 23.82 5.77
CA PHE A 119 18.57 22.71 5.49
C PHE A 119 17.25 22.84 6.25
N THR A 120 17.27 23.04 7.58
CA THR A 120 16.03 22.93 8.37
C THR A 120 15.03 24.08 8.18
N SER A 121 15.42 25.17 7.53
CA SER A 121 14.48 26.22 7.07
C SER A 121 13.77 25.89 5.76
N LEU A 122 14.22 24.87 5.02
CA LEU A 122 13.59 24.39 3.78
C LEU A 122 12.66 23.20 4.01
N ILE A 123 12.63 22.59 5.20
CA ILE A 123 11.80 21.41 5.47
C ILE A 123 10.34 21.85 5.65
N ALA A 124 9.45 21.36 4.78
CA ALA A 124 8.00 21.54 4.88
C ALA A 124 7.40 20.71 6.03
N ALA A 125 7.79 19.43 6.09
CA ALA A 125 7.44 18.48 7.15
C ALA A 125 8.29 17.21 7.02
N ILE A 126 8.09 16.28 7.95
CA ILE A 126 8.63 14.92 7.90
C ILE A 126 7.46 13.92 7.77
N SER A 127 7.54 13.01 6.80
CA SER A 127 6.66 11.85 6.65
C SER A 127 7.36 10.59 7.13
N VAL A 128 6.70 9.86 8.01
CA VAL A 128 7.15 8.56 8.52
C VAL A 128 6.58 7.47 7.64
N GLY A 129 7.22 7.16 6.53
CA GLY A 129 6.73 6.20 5.53
C GLY A 129 5.83 6.80 4.43
N SER A 130 5.24 5.90 3.64
CA SER A 130 4.35 6.13 2.48
C SER A 130 3.63 4.83 2.12
N GLU A 131 2.31 4.75 2.31
CA GLU A 131 1.48 3.54 2.06
C GLU A 131 1.83 2.29 2.91
N ASP A 132 2.47 2.46 4.07
CA ASP A 132 2.89 1.34 4.93
C ASP A 132 1.73 0.54 5.52
N LEU A 133 0.59 1.20 5.77
CA LEU A 133 -0.64 0.60 6.28
C LEU A 133 -1.44 -0.01 5.13
N TYR A 134 -1.47 0.64 3.95
CA TYR A 134 -2.06 0.07 2.74
C TYR A 134 -1.35 -1.21 2.30
N ARG A 135 -0.01 -1.25 2.23
CA ARG A 135 0.72 -2.47 1.85
C ARG A 135 0.54 -3.63 2.84
N ASN A 136 0.27 -3.33 4.11
CA ASN A 136 -0.14 -4.33 5.11
C ASN A 136 -1.64 -4.67 5.10
N SER A 137 -2.47 -3.89 4.41
CA SER A 137 -3.92 -4.14 4.31
C SER A 137 -4.24 -5.31 3.37
N PRO A 138 -5.42 -5.93 3.50
CA PRO A 138 -5.87 -6.94 2.54
C PRO A 138 -5.85 -6.41 1.10
N THR A 139 -6.29 -5.17 0.89
CA THR A 139 -6.37 -4.54 -0.43
C THR A 139 -5.00 -4.38 -1.09
N GLY A 140 -3.99 -3.93 -0.34
CA GLY A 140 -2.62 -3.79 -0.87
C GLY A 140 -1.98 -5.14 -1.18
N ILE A 141 -2.12 -6.11 -0.28
CA ILE A 141 -1.62 -7.49 -0.46
C ILE A 141 -2.27 -8.18 -1.67
N LEU A 142 -3.54 -7.88 -1.96
CA LEU A 142 -4.26 -8.42 -3.12
C LEU A 142 -3.88 -7.73 -4.44
N ALA A 143 -3.68 -6.41 -4.42
CA ALA A 143 -3.33 -5.64 -5.61
C ALA A 143 -1.88 -5.89 -6.06
N ASN A 144 -0.94 -5.90 -5.11
CA ASN A 144 0.51 -5.84 -5.39
C ASN A 144 1.29 -7.07 -4.89
N GLY A 145 0.64 -8.02 -4.22
CA GLY A 145 1.33 -8.99 -3.37
C GLY A 145 1.84 -8.35 -2.07
N TYR A 146 2.50 -9.12 -1.22
CA TYR A 146 3.20 -8.54 -0.06
C TYR A 146 4.53 -7.92 -0.50
N ASN A 147 4.59 -6.58 -0.48
CA ASN A 147 5.70 -5.76 -0.96
C ASN A 147 6.35 -4.91 0.15
N GLY A 148 6.36 -5.43 1.39
CA GLY A 148 6.76 -4.71 2.60
C GLY A 148 5.59 -4.00 3.28
N GLY A 149 5.84 -3.31 4.38
CA GLY A 149 4.83 -2.62 5.18
C GLY A 149 5.30 -2.38 6.61
N ALA A 150 4.66 -1.47 7.34
CA ALA A 150 4.90 -1.27 8.78
C ALA A 150 3.57 -1.31 9.55
N GLN A 151 3.56 -1.80 10.79
CA GLN A 151 2.33 -1.88 11.57
C GLN A 151 1.93 -0.50 12.12
N PRO A 152 0.65 -0.28 12.48
CA PRO A 152 0.22 0.98 13.10
C PRO A 152 1.06 1.35 14.33
N ALA A 153 1.45 0.35 15.12
CA ALA A 153 2.33 0.52 16.28
C ALA A 153 3.78 0.91 15.90
N ASP A 154 4.29 0.40 14.77
CA ASP A 154 5.63 0.75 14.27
C ASP A 154 5.66 2.21 13.81
N ILE A 155 4.67 2.65 13.03
CA ILE A 155 4.57 4.05 12.60
C ILE A 155 4.47 5.01 13.80
N VAL A 156 3.65 4.69 14.81
CA VAL A 156 3.56 5.48 16.05
C VAL A 156 4.90 5.52 16.81
N ASN A 157 5.60 4.40 16.91
CA ASN A 157 6.94 4.29 17.51
C ASN A 157 7.98 5.13 16.74
N PHE A 158 7.98 5.04 15.41
CA PHE A 158 8.87 5.77 14.50
C PHE A 158 8.63 7.29 14.54
N ILE A 159 7.37 7.76 14.61
CA ILE A 159 7.02 9.16 14.90
C ILE A 159 7.65 9.60 16.23
N GLY A 160 7.54 8.78 17.29
CA GLY A 160 8.14 9.03 18.59
C GLY A 160 9.67 9.13 18.55
N GLN A 161 10.32 8.27 17.76
CA GLN A 161 11.78 8.28 17.56
C GLN A 161 12.26 9.55 16.84
N ILE A 162 11.60 9.97 15.76
CA ILE A 162 11.92 11.22 15.06
C ILE A 162 11.74 12.41 16.01
N ARG A 163 10.59 12.52 16.69
CA ARG A 163 10.33 13.61 17.66
C ARG A 163 11.44 13.68 18.72
N SER A 164 11.87 12.53 19.24
CA SER A 164 12.94 12.44 20.23
C SER A 164 14.31 12.86 19.68
N ALA A 165 14.66 12.44 18.46
CA ALA A 165 15.93 12.73 17.83
C ALA A 165 16.09 14.21 17.44
N ILE A 166 15.02 14.85 16.94
CA ILE A 166 15.08 16.26 16.50
C ILE A 166 14.86 17.26 17.64
N ALA A 167 14.40 16.82 18.83
CA ALA A 167 13.95 17.67 19.93
C ALA A 167 14.94 18.74 20.42
N GLN A 168 16.25 18.55 20.23
CA GLN A 168 17.31 19.50 20.64
C GLN A 168 18.10 20.06 19.44
N THR A 169 17.44 20.16 18.28
CA THR A 169 18.02 20.63 17.02
C THR A 169 17.22 21.79 16.41
N SER A 170 17.72 22.38 15.32
CA SER A 170 16.97 23.37 14.51
C SER A 170 15.77 22.79 13.75
N ALA A 171 15.51 21.49 13.85
CA ALA A 171 14.32 20.80 13.34
C ALA A 171 13.25 20.53 14.42
N SER A 172 13.49 20.88 15.69
CA SER A 172 12.65 20.53 16.85
C SER A 172 11.17 20.94 16.79
N GLY A 173 10.80 21.92 15.96
CA GLY A 173 9.42 22.38 15.76
C GLY A 173 8.75 21.93 14.45
N LEU A 174 9.36 21.02 13.69
CA LEU A 174 8.80 20.55 12.42
C LEU A 174 7.60 19.62 12.63
N PRO A 175 6.53 19.75 11.82
CA PRO A 175 5.38 18.86 11.90
C PRO A 175 5.72 17.48 11.32
N ILE A 176 5.29 16.42 12.00
CA ILE A 176 5.57 15.03 11.62
C ILE A 176 4.23 14.32 11.36
N GLY A 177 4.12 13.67 10.21
CA GLY A 177 2.93 12.94 9.79
C GLY A 177 3.28 11.58 9.20
N HIS A 178 2.27 10.90 8.68
CA HIS A 178 2.40 9.70 7.88
C HIS A 178 1.63 9.91 6.57
N VAL A 179 2.09 9.25 5.52
CA VAL A 179 1.48 9.27 4.19
C VAL A 179 0.90 7.88 3.92
N ASP A 180 -0.37 7.81 3.56
CA ASP A 180 -1.00 6.56 3.11
C ASP A 180 -2.17 6.84 2.15
N THR A 181 -2.67 5.79 1.52
CA THR A 181 -3.88 5.81 0.71
C THR A 181 -5.09 6.27 1.52
N TRP A 182 -6.03 6.94 0.85
CA TRP A 182 -7.33 7.26 1.45
C TRP A 182 -8.06 6.04 2.02
N THR A 183 -7.83 4.85 1.46
CA THR A 183 -8.48 3.60 1.92
C THR A 183 -7.92 3.13 3.27
N ALA A 184 -6.60 3.23 3.49
CA ALA A 184 -5.98 2.91 4.78
C ALA A 184 -6.34 3.93 5.87
N TRP A 185 -6.64 5.17 5.51
CA TRP A 185 -7.16 6.16 6.47
C TRP A 185 -8.63 5.90 6.82
N PHE A 186 -9.50 5.72 5.82
CA PHE A 186 -10.95 5.73 6.00
C PHE A 186 -11.59 4.35 6.19
N GLN A 187 -11.22 3.35 5.39
CA GLN A 187 -11.97 2.08 5.29
C GLN A 187 -11.68 1.08 6.43
N VAL A 188 -10.78 1.43 7.34
CA VAL A 188 -10.22 0.53 8.36
C VAL A 188 -10.97 0.54 9.71
N ASN A 189 -12.11 1.24 9.80
CA ASN A 189 -12.98 1.30 10.98
C ASN A 189 -12.24 1.60 12.30
N GLY A 190 -11.31 2.56 12.26
CA GLY A 190 -10.56 3.06 13.42
C GLY A 190 -9.31 2.26 13.82
N SER A 191 -8.95 1.16 13.14
CA SER A 191 -7.75 0.38 13.51
C SER A 191 -6.44 1.19 13.37
N ASN A 192 -6.42 2.22 12.52
CA ASN A 192 -5.31 3.14 12.34
C ASN A 192 -5.43 4.45 13.15
N ASP A 193 -6.44 4.58 14.03
CA ASP A 193 -6.66 5.80 14.84
C ASP A 193 -5.45 6.17 15.71
N ALA A 194 -4.64 5.19 16.12
CA ALA A 194 -3.40 5.43 16.86
C ALA A 194 -2.37 6.22 16.01
N VAL A 195 -2.25 5.90 14.71
CA VAL A 195 -1.39 6.63 13.76
C VAL A 195 -1.95 8.03 13.53
N ILE A 196 -3.25 8.14 13.25
CA ILE A 196 -3.93 9.44 13.08
C ILE A 196 -3.70 10.32 14.31
N THR A 197 -3.80 9.75 15.52
CA THR A 197 -3.59 10.45 16.79
C THR A 197 -2.15 10.94 16.97
N ALA A 198 -1.15 10.14 16.58
CA ALA A 198 0.29 10.46 16.73
C ALA A 198 0.81 11.49 15.71
N CYS A 199 0.19 11.60 14.54
CA CYS A 199 0.56 12.55 13.48
C CYS A 199 0.14 14.01 13.80
N ASP A 200 0.84 14.99 13.24
CA ASP A 200 0.45 16.42 13.25
C ASP A 200 -0.43 16.78 12.03
N TRP A 201 -0.28 16.03 10.94
CA TRP A 201 -0.98 16.14 9.65
C TRP A 201 -1.08 14.75 9.00
N LEU A 202 -2.04 14.54 8.10
CA LEU A 202 -2.16 13.31 7.32
C LEU A 202 -1.78 13.58 5.86
N GLY A 203 -0.94 12.72 5.28
CA GLY A 203 -0.71 12.67 3.84
C GLY A 203 -1.66 11.68 3.19
N MET A 204 -2.40 12.15 2.19
CA MET A 204 -3.26 11.32 1.36
C MET A 204 -2.60 11.10 0.00
N ASP A 205 -2.41 9.82 -0.33
CA ASP A 205 -2.10 9.36 -1.67
C ASP A 205 -3.42 8.87 -2.31
N ALA A 206 -3.81 9.43 -3.47
CA ALA A 206 -5.08 9.10 -4.10
C ALA A 206 -5.04 9.16 -5.63
N TYR A 207 -5.24 8.00 -6.25
CA TYR A 207 -5.26 7.82 -7.69
C TYR A 207 -6.61 7.24 -8.13
N PRO A 208 -7.54 8.05 -8.70
CA PRO A 208 -8.79 7.56 -9.29
C PRO A 208 -8.56 6.50 -10.37
N TYR A 209 -7.47 6.63 -11.14
CA TYR A 209 -7.05 5.65 -12.14
C TYR A 209 -7.03 4.21 -11.60
N PHE A 210 -6.49 3.98 -10.40
CA PHE A 210 -6.40 2.65 -9.78
C PHE A 210 -7.67 2.21 -9.01
N GLN A 211 -8.75 3.01 -8.96
CA GLN A 211 -10.00 2.64 -8.28
C GLN A 211 -10.87 1.68 -9.14
N ASN A 212 -10.27 0.59 -9.61
CA ASN A 212 -10.84 -0.29 -10.64
C ASN A 212 -12.05 -1.14 -10.19
N THR A 213 -12.41 -1.10 -8.90
CA THR A 213 -13.63 -1.72 -8.34
C THR A 213 -14.88 -0.82 -8.39
N ILE A 214 -14.72 0.46 -8.76
CA ILE A 214 -15.80 1.44 -8.93
C ILE A 214 -15.73 2.08 -10.33
N ALA A 215 -16.66 3.00 -10.64
CA ALA A 215 -16.57 3.81 -11.85
C ALA A 215 -15.36 4.74 -11.74
N ASN A 216 -14.43 4.63 -12.71
CA ASN A 216 -13.16 5.34 -12.69
C ASN A 216 -12.76 5.92 -14.07
N SER A 217 -13.74 6.20 -14.95
CA SER A 217 -13.45 6.96 -16.18
C SER A 217 -12.95 8.37 -15.86
N ILE A 218 -12.28 9.01 -16.82
CA ILE A 218 -11.79 10.37 -16.65
C ILE A 218 -12.92 11.36 -16.30
N ASP A 219 -14.13 11.13 -16.82
CA ASP A 219 -15.33 11.97 -16.62
C ASP A 219 -15.82 11.99 -15.16
N VAL A 220 -15.44 11.00 -14.34
CA VAL A 220 -15.79 10.91 -12.91
C VAL A 220 -14.58 11.08 -11.98
N ALA A 221 -13.37 11.11 -12.53
CA ALA A 221 -12.12 11.11 -11.76
C ALA A 221 -11.97 12.30 -10.81
N ASN A 222 -12.55 13.47 -11.14
CA ASN A 222 -12.61 14.63 -10.26
C ASN A 222 -13.42 14.33 -8.98
N SER A 223 -14.66 13.85 -9.13
CA SER A 223 -15.50 13.42 -8.00
C SER A 223 -14.83 12.29 -7.20
N THR A 224 -14.33 11.24 -7.86
CA THR A 224 -13.65 10.12 -7.19
C THR A 224 -12.44 10.56 -6.37
N PHE A 225 -11.71 11.59 -6.81
CA PHE A 225 -10.61 12.17 -6.04
C PHE A 225 -11.11 12.96 -4.82
N PHE A 226 -12.12 13.83 -4.98
CA PHE A 226 -12.61 14.63 -3.88
C PHE A 226 -13.42 13.82 -2.85
N ASP A 227 -14.11 12.76 -3.26
CA ASP A 227 -14.71 11.77 -2.35
C ASP A 227 -13.65 11.12 -1.44
N ALA A 228 -12.48 10.75 -2.01
CA ALA A 228 -11.35 10.20 -1.27
C ALA A 228 -10.70 11.23 -0.33
N TYR A 229 -10.58 12.49 -0.76
CA TYR A 229 -10.08 13.59 0.06
C TYR A 229 -11.00 13.89 1.24
N ASP A 230 -12.31 14.07 1.00
CA ASP A 230 -13.29 14.36 2.05
C ASP A 230 -13.46 13.18 3.02
N ALA A 231 -13.34 11.93 2.55
CA ALA A 231 -13.27 10.74 3.40
C ALA A 231 -12.04 10.78 4.34
N THR A 232 -10.87 11.18 3.84
CA THR A 232 -9.64 11.33 4.63
C THR A 232 -9.75 12.49 5.63
N VAL A 233 -10.33 13.63 5.22
CA VAL A 233 -10.63 14.77 6.10
C VAL A 233 -11.62 14.37 7.22
N GLY A 234 -12.60 13.52 6.91
CA GLY A 234 -13.57 13.00 7.87
C GLY A 234 -12.96 12.24 9.05
N VAL A 235 -11.84 11.54 8.84
CA VAL A 235 -11.10 10.82 9.91
C VAL A 235 -9.94 11.62 10.50
N ALA A 236 -9.53 12.74 9.90
CA ALA A 236 -8.33 13.49 10.27
C ALA A 236 -8.37 14.18 11.67
N GLN A 237 -9.43 14.02 12.46
CA GLN A 237 -9.58 14.60 13.81
C GLN A 237 -9.39 16.14 13.85
N GLY A 238 -9.67 16.84 12.73
CA GLY A 238 -9.45 18.28 12.57
C GLY A 238 -8.01 18.71 12.24
N LYS A 239 -7.11 17.75 11.99
CA LYS A 239 -5.75 17.99 11.49
C LYS A 239 -5.79 18.28 9.99
N HIS A 240 -4.71 18.87 9.48
CA HIS A 240 -4.60 19.12 8.03
C HIS A 240 -4.40 17.81 7.26
N VAL A 241 -5.12 17.65 6.15
CA VAL A 241 -4.87 16.63 5.13
C VAL A 241 -4.15 17.28 3.96
N TRP A 242 -3.05 16.68 3.51
CA TRP A 242 -2.25 17.14 2.37
C TRP A 242 -2.30 16.11 1.25
N VAL A 243 -2.17 16.54 0.00
CA VAL A 243 -2.15 15.64 -1.16
C VAL A 243 -0.70 15.31 -1.46
N THR A 244 -0.26 14.13 -1.05
CA THR A 244 1.15 13.71 -1.10
C THR A 244 1.49 12.84 -2.31
N GLU A 245 0.47 12.27 -2.94
CA GLU A 245 0.48 11.76 -4.31
C GLU A 245 -0.90 11.90 -4.96
N THR A 246 -0.89 12.41 -6.18
CA THR A 246 -1.95 12.14 -7.15
C THR A 246 -1.44 12.39 -8.58
N GLY A 247 -2.10 11.80 -9.56
CA GLY A 247 -1.78 11.93 -10.97
C GLY A 247 -2.65 11.04 -11.84
N TRP A 248 -2.50 11.17 -13.16
CA TRP A 248 -3.12 10.29 -14.15
C TRP A 248 -2.08 9.92 -15.21
N PRO A 249 -1.97 8.64 -15.61
CA PRO A 249 -0.88 8.21 -16.47
C PRO A 249 -1.04 8.71 -17.91
N VAL A 250 0.05 9.27 -18.45
CA VAL A 250 0.17 9.74 -19.83
C VAL A 250 0.25 8.58 -20.83
N SER A 251 0.66 7.40 -20.37
CA SER A 251 0.63 6.15 -21.15
C SER A 251 0.60 4.93 -20.23
N GLY A 252 0.03 3.82 -20.69
CA GLY A 252 -0.10 2.59 -19.88
C GLY A 252 -1.19 1.65 -20.40
N PRO A 253 -1.61 0.66 -19.58
CA PRO A 253 -2.84 -0.10 -19.81
C PRO A 253 -4.11 0.77 -19.60
N GLN A 254 -5.27 0.11 -19.57
CA GLN A 254 -6.53 0.69 -19.10
C GLN A 254 -6.94 -0.06 -17.82
N GLU A 255 -7.16 0.65 -16.73
CA GLU A 255 -7.64 0.10 -15.46
C GLU A 255 -9.15 0.26 -15.34
N ASN A 256 -9.92 -0.82 -15.51
CA ASN A 256 -11.38 -0.80 -15.64
C ASN A 256 -11.88 0.20 -16.71
N GLN A 257 -12.26 1.43 -16.33
CA GLN A 257 -12.69 2.51 -17.24
C GLN A 257 -11.63 3.61 -17.41
N ALA A 258 -10.57 3.61 -16.60
CA ALA A 258 -9.50 4.60 -16.62
C ALA A 258 -8.51 4.34 -17.76
N VAL A 259 -8.60 5.09 -18.85
CA VAL A 259 -7.68 5.01 -19.99
C VAL A 259 -6.45 5.89 -19.75
N ALA A 260 -5.26 5.30 -19.72
CA ALA A 260 -4.00 6.04 -19.70
C ALA A 260 -3.76 6.78 -21.03
N SER A 261 -3.62 8.10 -21.00
CA SER A 261 -3.30 8.94 -22.17
C SER A 261 -2.92 10.36 -21.74
N THR A 262 -2.13 11.06 -22.56
CA THR A 262 -1.83 12.49 -22.36
C THR A 262 -3.07 13.37 -22.33
N ALA A 263 -4.08 13.06 -23.15
CA ALA A 263 -5.35 13.80 -23.17
C ALA A 263 -6.14 13.66 -21.86
N ASN A 264 -6.21 12.44 -21.30
CA ASN A 264 -6.88 12.25 -20.00
C ASN A 264 -6.05 12.82 -18.84
N ALA A 265 -4.71 12.79 -18.94
CA ALA A 265 -3.84 13.45 -17.96
C ALA A 265 -4.01 14.99 -17.98
N GLU A 266 -4.23 15.59 -19.15
CA GLU A 266 -4.56 17.02 -19.29
C GLU A 266 -5.88 17.37 -18.60
N VAL A 267 -6.93 16.58 -18.83
CA VAL A 267 -8.23 16.76 -18.15
C VAL A 267 -8.07 16.60 -16.63
N TYR A 268 -7.36 15.56 -16.18
CA TYR A 268 -7.15 15.32 -14.75
C TYR A 268 -6.36 16.44 -14.06
N TRP A 269 -5.37 17.03 -14.74
CA TRP A 269 -4.66 18.22 -14.27
C TRP A 269 -5.58 19.45 -14.17
N GLN A 270 -6.35 19.74 -15.22
CA GLN A 270 -7.22 20.92 -15.25
C GLN A 270 -8.37 20.84 -14.22
N ASP A 271 -8.89 19.64 -13.97
CA ASP A 271 -9.97 19.43 -13.00
C ASP A 271 -9.48 19.29 -11.56
N VAL A 272 -8.43 18.49 -11.31
CA VAL A 272 -7.94 18.19 -9.95
C VAL A 272 -6.75 19.07 -9.55
N ALA A 273 -5.65 19.10 -10.30
CA ALA A 273 -4.48 19.90 -9.92
C ALA A 273 -4.85 21.38 -9.74
N CYS A 274 -5.50 21.98 -10.74
CA CYS A 274 -5.94 23.37 -10.69
C CYS A 274 -7.06 23.65 -9.66
N SER A 275 -7.64 22.61 -9.05
CA SER A 275 -8.53 22.73 -7.89
C SER A 275 -7.76 22.70 -6.56
N LEU A 276 -6.62 22.02 -6.48
CA LEU A 276 -5.76 21.88 -5.29
C LEU A 276 -4.73 23.01 -5.12
N LEU A 277 -4.06 23.38 -6.22
CA LEU A 277 -2.90 24.26 -6.19
C LEU A 277 -3.22 25.62 -5.53
N GLY A 278 -2.31 26.04 -4.64
CA GLY A 278 -2.45 27.27 -3.85
C GLY A 278 -3.45 27.20 -2.68
N LYS A 279 -4.20 26.09 -2.51
CA LYS A 279 -5.21 25.91 -1.46
C LYS A 279 -4.88 24.78 -0.48
N ILE A 280 -4.27 23.70 -0.97
CA ILE A 280 -3.84 22.53 -0.20
C ILE A 280 -2.38 22.23 -0.57
N ASN A 281 -1.56 21.90 0.42
CA ASN A 281 -0.20 21.40 0.21
C ASN A 281 -0.24 20.17 -0.70
N THR A 282 0.39 20.25 -1.87
CA THR A 282 0.23 19.30 -2.97
C THR A 282 1.58 18.94 -3.60
N TRP A 283 1.87 17.64 -3.63
CA TRP A 283 2.95 17.07 -4.44
C TRP A 283 2.32 16.19 -5.52
N TRP A 284 2.59 16.54 -6.79
CA TRP A 284 2.04 15.85 -7.94
C TRP A 284 2.99 14.73 -8.40
N TYR A 285 2.41 13.58 -8.78
CA TYR A 285 3.15 12.42 -9.24
C TYR A 285 3.08 12.33 -10.77
N THR A 286 4.16 12.57 -11.52
CA THR A 286 5.47 13.11 -11.11
C THR A 286 6.03 14.02 -12.21
N LEU A 287 7.10 14.78 -11.93
CA LEU A 287 7.77 15.61 -12.94
C LEU A 287 8.27 14.75 -14.11
N GLN A 288 9.09 13.74 -13.80
CA GLN A 288 9.69 12.83 -14.77
C GLN A 288 9.83 11.45 -14.14
N ASP A 289 9.34 10.43 -14.84
CA ASP A 289 9.59 9.01 -14.55
C ASP A 289 10.30 8.28 -15.70
N ALA A 290 10.31 8.86 -16.90
CA ALA A 290 10.70 8.16 -18.13
C ALA A 290 12.22 8.10 -18.42
N ALA A 291 13.07 8.07 -17.39
CA ALA A 291 14.53 8.20 -17.53
C ALA A 291 15.29 7.05 -16.84
N PRO A 292 16.16 6.29 -17.55
CA PRO A 292 16.43 6.34 -18.99
C PRO A 292 15.35 5.67 -19.87
N THR A 293 14.39 4.95 -19.28
CA THR A 293 13.29 4.27 -19.99
C THR A 293 11.93 4.67 -19.44
N THR A 294 10.93 4.74 -20.32
CA THR A 294 9.52 4.99 -19.94
C THR A 294 8.96 3.79 -19.18
N PRO A 295 8.44 3.97 -17.94
CA PRO A 295 7.76 2.90 -17.21
C PRO A 295 6.37 2.63 -17.79
N ASN A 296 5.70 1.59 -17.28
CA ASN A 296 4.37 1.19 -17.74
C ASN A 296 3.49 0.78 -16.54
N PRO A 297 2.48 1.58 -16.13
CA PRO A 297 2.15 2.91 -16.66
C PRO A 297 3.26 3.97 -16.42
N SER A 298 3.15 5.11 -17.10
CA SER A 298 3.97 6.31 -16.88
C SER A 298 3.10 7.53 -16.61
N PHE A 299 3.50 8.30 -15.60
CA PHE A 299 2.86 9.49 -15.04
C PHE A 299 3.67 10.78 -15.23
N GLY A 300 4.93 10.69 -15.71
CA GLY A 300 5.80 11.84 -15.91
C GLY A 300 5.19 12.91 -16.83
N ILE A 301 5.17 14.16 -16.37
CA ILE A 301 4.61 15.28 -17.15
C ILE A 301 5.58 15.85 -18.21
N VAL A 302 6.86 15.49 -18.14
CA VAL A 302 7.84 15.65 -19.24
C VAL A 302 8.39 14.30 -19.67
N GLY A 303 8.94 14.22 -20.89
CA GLY A 303 9.51 12.98 -21.44
C GLY A 303 10.87 12.60 -20.84
N ALA A 304 11.53 11.61 -21.45
CA ALA A 304 12.87 11.13 -21.04
C ALA A 304 13.95 12.23 -21.04
N ASP A 305 13.80 13.24 -21.89
CA ASP A 305 14.56 14.49 -21.81
C ASP A 305 13.85 15.43 -20.83
N LEU A 306 14.48 15.69 -19.68
CA LEU A 306 13.95 16.57 -18.63
C LEU A 306 13.70 18.00 -19.14
N SER A 307 14.45 18.45 -20.15
CA SER A 307 14.29 19.78 -20.78
C SER A 307 13.13 19.87 -21.77
N SER A 308 12.51 18.74 -22.13
CA SER A 308 11.38 18.68 -23.06
C SER A 308 10.18 19.51 -22.57
N ALA A 309 9.32 19.91 -23.51
CA ALA A 309 8.07 20.60 -23.19
C ALA A 309 7.12 19.66 -22.41
N PRO A 310 6.28 20.21 -21.51
CA PRO A 310 5.22 19.42 -20.86
C PRO A 310 4.36 18.68 -21.89
N LEU A 311 3.97 17.45 -21.55
CA LEU A 311 3.18 16.57 -22.43
C LEU A 311 1.71 17.02 -22.58
N TYR A 312 1.28 17.99 -21.78
CA TYR A 312 -0.03 18.64 -21.80
C TYR A 312 0.03 20.06 -21.20
N ASN A 313 -1.02 20.86 -21.36
CA ASN A 313 -1.08 22.24 -20.88
C ASN A 313 -1.25 22.32 -19.35
N LEU A 314 -0.18 22.71 -18.66
CA LEU A 314 -0.17 22.91 -17.20
C LEU A 314 -0.86 24.21 -16.75
N THR A 315 -1.24 25.10 -17.67
CA THR A 315 -1.79 26.43 -17.35
C THR A 315 -3.17 26.31 -16.72
N CYS A 316 -3.28 26.59 -15.42
CA CYS A 316 -4.56 26.60 -14.72
C CYS A 316 -5.40 27.83 -15.10
N SER A 317 -6.57 27.60 -15.71
CA SER A 317 -7.47 28.68 -16.15
C SER A 317 -8.04 29.53 -15.00
N ASN A 318 -8.04 29.00 -13.78
CA ASN A 318 -8.49 29.68 -12.56
C ASN A 318 -7.40 30.59 -11.96
N GLY A 319 -6.98 31.61 -12.70
CA GLY A 319 -5.94 32.58 -12.30
C GLY A 319 -6.35 33.51 -11.16
N ASN A 320 -6.56 32.96 -9.96
CA ASN A 320 -7.10 33.68 -8.80
C ASN A 320 -6.01 34.45 -8.01
N SER A 321 -5.31 35.35 -8.70
CA SER A 321 -4.56 36.43 -8.03
C SER A 321 -5.52 37.28 -7.17
N PRO A 322 -5.09 37.76 -5.98
CA PRO A 322 -5.98 38.41 -5.01
C PRO A 322 -6.40 39.82 -5.44
N SER A 323 -7.36 39.90 -6.36
CA SER A 323 -7.98 41.16 -6.78
C SER A 323 -8.78 41.76 -5.62
N SER A 324 -8.35 42.93 -5.16
CA SER A 324 -8.98 43.64 -4.04
C SER A 324 -10.42 44.06 -4.38
N SER A 325 -11.31 43.91 -3.40
CA SER A 325 -12.76 44.14 -3.56
C SER A 325 -13.11 45.57 -3.99
N ALA A 326 -13.63 45.72 -5.21
CA ALA A 326 -14.34 46.91 -5.66
C ALA A 326 -15.65 46.49 -6.34
N ALA A 327 -16.79 46.79 -5.71
CA ALA A 327 -18.09 46.34 -6.20
C ALA A 327 -18.64 47.25 -7.30
N ALA A 328 -19.16 46.64 -8.38
CA ALA A 328 -20.02 47.27 -9.37
C ALA A 328 -21.16 46.29 -9.74
N SER A 329 -22.40 46.81 -9.81
CA SER A 329 -23.60 45.99 -10.00
C SER A 329 -23.77 45.51 -11.46
N PRO A 330 -24.47 44.39 -11.70
CA PRO A 330 -24.69 43.89 -13.05
C PRO A 330 -25.64 44.77 -13.85
N SER A 331 -25.50 44.74 -15.18
CA SER A 331 -26.54 45.15 -16.12
C SER A 331 -26.49 44.23 -17.34
N SER A 332 -27.66 43.86 -17.84
CA SER A 332 -27.83 42.75 -18.76
C SER A 332 -28.04 43.19 -20.21
N SER A 333 -27.39 42.49 -21.13
CA SER A 333 -27.85 42.33 -22.51
C SER A 333 -27.16 41.13 -23.15
N ALA A 334 -27.90 40.34 -23.92
CA ALA A 334 -27.38 39.17 -24.64
C ALA A 334 -27.34 39.46 -26.15
N ALA A 335 -26.31 38.98 -26.84
CA ALA A 335 -26.29 38.82 -28.29
C ALA A 335 -25.27 37.74 -28.68
N SER A 336 -25.69 36.78 -29.50
CA SER A 336 -24.83 35.74 -30.06
C SER A 336 -24.46 36.10 -31.50
N THR A 337 -23.20 35.96 -31.90
CA THR A 337 -22.82 35.77 -33.30
C THR A 337 -21.63 34.84 -33.43
N VAL A 338 -21.80 33.79 -34.23
CA VAL A 338 -20.71 32.97 -34.76
C VAL A 338 -19.91 33.75 -35.82
N SER A 339 -18.65 33.38 -36.03
CA SER A 339 -18.01 33.55 -37.34
C SER A 339 -16.83 32.61 -37.52
N SER A 340 -16.95 31.65 -38.44
CA SER A 340 -15.84 30.81 -38.89
C SER A 340 -15.10 31.49 -40.05
N ALA A 341 -13.78 31.34 -40.12
CA ALA A 341 -13.01 31.69 -41.31
C ALA A 341 -11.89 30.66 -41.54
N THR A 342 -11.81 30.12 -42.75
CA THR A 342 -10.87 29.05 -43.14
C THR A 342 -9.58 29.63 -43.73
N ALA A 343 -8.55 28.79 -43.88
CA ALA A 343 -7.27 29.12 -44.49
C ALA A 343 -7.36 29.59 -45.96
N PRO A 344 -6.22 30.02 -46.54
CA PRO A 344 -5.65 29.17 -47.58
C PRO A 344 -4.17 28.85 -47.38
N ALA A 345 -3.72 27.76 -48.01
CA ALA A 345 -2.34 27.31 -48.04
C ALA A 345 -1.53 27.94 -49.19
N SER A 346 -0.21 27.73 -49.18
CA SER A 346 0.68 27.86 -50.36
C SER A 346 1.84 26.88 -50.21
N SER A 347 2.44 26.45 -51.32
CA SER A 347 3.27 25.24 -51.36
C SER A 347 4.44 25.33 -52.35
N ALA A 348 5.40 24.41 -52.16
CA ALA A 348 6.47 24.01 -53.08
C ALA A 348 7.60 25.01 -53.40
N GLY A 349 8.83 24.49 -53.54
CA GLY A 349 9.98 25.21 -54.10
C GLY A 349 11.32 24.77 -53.48
N PRO A 350 12.10 23.89 -54.13
CA PRO A 350 13.36 23.38 -53.59
C PRO A 350 14.57 24.21 -54.03
N ASN A 351 15.71 24.02 -53.35
CA ASN A 351 17.03 24.16 -53.95
C ASN A 351 17.94 23.03 -53.48
N THR A 352 18.76 22.53 -54.40
CA THR A 352 19.69 21.41 -54.19
C THR A 352 21.09 21.87 -54.56
N GLU A 353 22.07 21.70 -53.67
CA GLU A 353 23.46 21.46 -54.06
C GLU A 353 24.04 20.28 -53.26
N SER A 354 25.16 19.73 -53.72
CA SER A 354 25.67 18.39 -53.35
C SER A 354 27.21 18.37 -53.40
N VAL A 355 27.84 17.18 -53.46
CA VAL A 355 29.31 16.85 -53.39
C VAL A 355 29.76 16.43 -51.97
N THR A 356 30.38 15.27 -51.70
CA THR A 356 30.62 13.99 -52.45
C THR A 356 30.81 12.87 -51.41
N LEU A 357 30.14 11.72 -51.50
CA LEU A 357 30.54 10.50 -52.23
C LEU A 357 31.82 9.79 -51.74
N ALA A 358 31.65 8.68 -51.00
CA ALA A 358 32.60 7.55 -50.88
C ALA A 358 31.82 6.26 -50.51
N THR A 359 32.26 5.08 -50.99
CA THR A 359 31.56 3.77 -50.84
C THR A 359 32.58 2.61 -51.08
N PRO A 360 32.28 1.30 -50.85
CA PRO A 360 32.55 0.63 -49.57
C PRO A 360 33.41 -0.67 -49.64
N ARG A 361 33.61 -1.32 -48.46
CA ARG A 361 34.07 -2.73 -48.24
C ARG A 361 35.56 -3.03 -48.53
N PRO A 362 36.15 -4.18 -48.09
CA PRO A 362 35.64 -5.22 -47.17
C PRO A 362 36.60 -5.72 -46.05
N GLU A 363 36.02 -6.47 -45.11
CA GLU A 363 36.53 -7.64 -44.35
C GLU A 363 37.98 -7.73 -43.81
N THR A 364 38.09 -8.04 -42.51
CA THR A 364 38.83 -9.24 -42.03
C THR A 364 38.42 -9.64 -40.61
N SER A 365 38.58 -10.91 -40.25
CA SER A 365 38.40 -11.48 -38.89
C SER A 365 39.76 -11.99 -38.38
N PRO A 366 39.94 -12.20 -37.06
CA PRO A 366 40.03 -13.60 -36.62
C PRO A 366 39.52 -13.94 -35.20
N ALA A 367 38.95 -15.15 -35.11
CA ALA A 367 39.12 -16.18 -34.07
C ALA A 367 39.32 -15.80 -32.57
N SER A 368 38.28 -16.09 -31.79
CA SER A 368 38.29 -16.85 -30.52
C SER A 368 39.61 -17.15 -29.78
N VAL A 369 39.63 -16.86 -28.48
CA VAL A 369 40.49 -17.50 -27.47
C VAL A 369 39.65 -18.14 -26.37
N SER A 370 40.13 -19.25 -25.80
CA SER A 370 39.45 -20.04 -24.76
C SER A 370 40.13 -19.84 -23.40
N LEU A 371 39.37 -19.92 -22.31
CA LEU A 371 39.88 -19.90 -20.94
C LEU A 371 39.49 -21.18 -20.20
N SER A 372 40.50 -21.85 -19.66
CA SER A 372 40.42 -23.19 -19.07
C SER A 372 40.02 -23.17 -17.59
N GLN A 373 39.06 -23.99 -17.21
CA GLN A 373 38.81 -24.34 -15.81
C GLN A 373 39.87 -25.34 -15.31
N THR A 374 40.33 -25.19 -14.06
CA THR A 374 41.26 -26.11 -13.41
C THR A 374 40.67 -26.64 -12.10
N SER A 375 40.26 -27.90 -12.08
CA SER A 375 39.80 -28.59 -10.87
C SER A 375 40.96 -29.29 -10.15
N GLY A 376 40.98 -29.22 -8.82
CA GLY A 376 41.88 -29.99 -7.95
C GLY A 376 41.09 -30.69 -6.85
N SER A 377 41.47 -31.92 -6.49
CA SER A 377 40.62 -32.84 -5.70
C SER A 377 41.38 -33.59 -4.61
N ALA A 378 40.62 -34.06 -3.61
CA ALA A 378 40.96 -35.15 -2.67
C ALA A 378 42.01 -34.84 -1.57
N PRO A 379 42.13 -35.65 -0.48
CA PRO A 379 41.50 -36.96 -0.26
C PRO A 379 40.81 -37.22 1.12
N GLN A 380 39.61 -37.80 1.02
CA GLN A 380 39.24 -39.14 1.53
C GLN A 380 39.69 -39.64 2.94
N SER A 381 38.72 -40.13 3.72
CA SER A 381 38.83 -41.32 4.59
C SER A 381 37.45 -41.94 4.86
N SER A 382 37.40 -43.20 5.30
CA SER A 382 36.23 -44.09 5.09
C SER A 382 35.93 -45.07 6.24
N SER A 383 34.65 -45.48 6.37
CA SER A 383 34.21 -46.79 6.87
C SER A 383 32.75 -47.07 6.45
N ALA A 384 32.34 -48.35 6.39
CA ALA A 384 31.06 -48.77 5.83
C ALA A 384 30.50 -50.05 6.47
N ALA A 385 29.18 -50.28 6.37
CA ALA A 385 28.55 -51.59 6.55
C ALA A 385 27.21 -51.74 5.77
N THR A 386 27.07 -52.89 5.13
CA THR A 386 25.90 -53.50 4.44
C THR A 386 24.63 -53.55 5.31
N THR A 387 23.39 -53.66 4.78
CA THR A 387 22.86 -54.82 3.99
C THR A 387 21.75 -54.46 2.96
N ALA A 388 21.42 -55.42 2.08
CA ALA A 388 20.23 -55.43 1.19
C ALA A 388 19.11 -56.32 1.79
N ALA A 389 17.89 -56.51 1.23
CA ALA A 389 17.28 -56.21 -0.08
C ALA A 389 15.73 -55.95 0.13
N THR A 390 14.76 -56.05 -0.80
CA THR A 390 14.63 -56.72 -2.12
C THR A 390 13.54 -56.08 -3.04
N THR A 391 13.33 -56.71 -4.19
CA THR A 391 12.51 -56.39 -5.38
C THR A 391 10.96 -56.45 -5.31
N ALA A 392 10.34 -55.66 -6.22
CA ALA A 392 9.20 -55.98 -7.10
C ALA A 392 7.72 -55.72 -6.69
N SER A 393 6.95 -55.23 -7.68
CA SER A 393 5.50 -55.02 -7.70
C SER A 393 4.72 -56.31 -8.04
N PRO A 394 3.37 -56.29 -7.97
CA PRO A 394 2.62 -56.32 -9.24
C PRO A 394 1.26 -55.56 -9.25
N VAL A 395 0.77 -55.32 -10.48
CA VAL A 395 -0.66 -55.10 -10.83
C VAL A 395 -1.36 -56.47 -11.08
N LEU A 396 -2.68 -56.67 -11.18
CA LEU A 396 -3.84 -55.85 -11.57
C LEU A 396 -5.15 -56.56 -11.11
N SER A 397 -6.32 -56.12 -11.60
CA SER A 397 -7.64 -56.79 -11.59
C SER A 397 -8.44 -56.79 -10.27
N SER A 398 -9.80 -56.78 -10.23
CA SER A 398 -10.84 -56.26 -11.15
C SER A 398 -12.25 -56.54 -10.58
N SER A 399 -13.21 -55.63 -10.70
CA SER A 399 -14.66 -55.90 -10.62
C SER A 399 -15.46 -54.79 -11.31
N GLN A 400 -16.69 -55.08 -11.77
CA GLN A 400 -17.47 -54.21 -12.67
C GLN A 400 -18.91 -53.91 -12.18
N THR A 401 -19.31 -52.66 -12.43
CA THR A 401 -20.60 -52.22 -13.01
C THR A 401 -21.95 -52.73 -12.44
N THR A 402 -22.74 -51.79 -11.92
CA THR A 402 -24.17 -51.65 -12.28
C THR A 402 -24.51 -50.17 -12.48
N LEU A 403 -25.51 -49.88 -13.32
CA LEU A 403 -26.01 -48.52 -13.58
C LEU A 403 -27.26 -48.23 -12.74
N ALA A 404 -27.46 -46.95 -12.39
CA ALA A 404 -28.78 -46.41 -12.06
C ALA A 404 -28.92 -44.98 -12.62
N THR A 405 -29.82 -44.78 -13.57
CA THR A 405 -30.15 -43.47 -14.17
C THR A 405 -31.39 -42.89 -13.50
N VAL A 406 -31.30 -41.64 -13.01
CA VAL A 406 -32.47 -40.84 -12.59
C VAL A 406 -32.33 -39.41 -13.09
N SER A 407 -33.46 -38.80 -13.44
CA SER A 407 -33.62 -37.59 -14.26
C SER A 407 -33.09 -36.27 -13.69
N SER A 408 -32.80 -35.32 -14.58
CA SER A 408 -32.59 -33.90 -14.27
C SER A 408 -33.83 -33.23 -13.64
N PRO A 409 -33.66 -32.18 -12.80
CA PRO A 409 -34.75 -31.52 -12.09
C PRO A 409 -35.52 -30.50 -12.95
N SER A 410 -36.65 -30.01 -12.43
CA SER A 410 -37.37 -28.83 -12.93
C SER A 410 -37.71 -27.88 -11.79
N ALA A 411 -37.47 -26.59 -12.04
CA ALA A 411 -37.89 -25.38 -11.33
C ALA A 411 -38.49 -25.45 -9.90
N GLY A 412 -37.80 -24.80 -8.96
CA GLY A 412 -38.43 -23.84 -8.04
C GLY A 412 -38.54 -24.22 -6.56
N GLY A 413 -38.05 -23.34 -5.68
CA GLY A 413 -38.45 -23.26 -4.27
C GLY A 413 -37.34 -23.43 -3.23
N SER A 414 -37.01 -22.32 -2.55
CA SER A 414 -36.51 -22.22 -1.15
C SER A 414 -35.27 -23.03 -0.71
N SER A 415 -34.24 -22.32 -0.25
CA SER A 415 -33.09 -22.89 0.47
C SER A 415 -33.52 -23.60 1.76
N PRO A 416 -32.95 -24.78 2.09
CA PRO A 416 -33.15 -25.40 3.39
C PRO A 416 -32.33 -24.69 4.47
N SER A 417 -32.96 -24.31 5.57
CA SER A 417 -32.25 -23.92 6.80
C SER A 417 -31.57 -25.15 7.41
N PRO A 418 -30.34 -25.05 7.93
CA PRO A 418 -29.74 -26.12 8.73
C PRO A 418 -30.58 -26.37 10.00
N SER A 419 -30.83 -27.63 10.32
CA SER A 419 -31.46 -28.04 11.57
C SER A 419 -30.48 -27.96 12.73
N ALA A 420 -30.89 -27.40 13.86
CA ALA A 420 -30.05 -27.36 15.06
C ALA A 420 -29.81 -28.76 15.63
N SER A 421 -28.54 -29.12 15.82
CA SER A 421 -28.11 -30.20 16.71
C SER A 421 -28.05 -29.70 18.14
N ASN A 422 -28.68 -30.42 19.09
CA ASN A 422 -28.64 -30.06 20.51
C ASN A 422 -27.20 -30.12 21.04
N GLY A 423 -26.60 -28.96 21.35
CA GLY A 423 -25.25 -28.86 21.95
C GLY A 423 -24.25 -27.98 21.20
N SER A 424 -24.64 -27.32 20.10
CA SER A 424 -23.77 -26.41 19.33
C SER A 424 -24.43 -25.05 19.10
N CYS A 425 -23.68 -23.97 19.31
CA CYS A 425 -24.11 -22.60 19.04
C CYS A 425 -24.14 -22.29 17.53
N ALA A 426 -24.82 -21.19 17.19
CA ALA A 426 -24.91 -20.75 15.79
C ALA A 426 -23.54 -20.29 15.26
N THR A 427 -23.30 -20.53 13.97
CA THR A 427 -22.13 -19.98 13.25
C THR A 427 -22.28 -18.51 12.86
N SER A 428 -23.45 -17.92 13.10
CA SER A 428 -23.68 -16.49 12.85
C SER A 428 -23.06 -15.62 13.94
N LEU A 429 -22.31 -14.60 13.53
CA LEU A 429 -21.72 -13.58 14.43
C LEU A 429 -22.75 -12.52 14.89
N SER A 430 -24.05 -12.76 14.69
CA SER A 430 -25.12 -11.85 15.15
C SER A 430 -25.41 -11.93 16.65
N GLY A 431 -24.77 -12.86 17.37
CA GLY A 431 -24.88 -13.04 18.82
C GLY A 431 -23.55 -12.76 19.55
N GLU A 432 -23.45 -13.25 20.78
CA GLU A 432 -22.20 -13.21 21.55
C GLU A 432 -21.11 -14.03 20.84
N HIS A 433 -19.99 -13.39 20.50
CA HIS A 433 -18.88 -14.05 19.81
C HIS A 433 -17.54 -13.37 20.14
N GLN A 434 -16.45 -14.10 19.91
CA GLN A 434 -15.06 -13.63 20.04
C GLN A 434 -14.30 -13.86 18.73
N TYR A 435 -13.47 -12.88 18.37
CA TYR A 435 -12.47 -12.96 17.31
C TYR A 435 -11.08 -13.29 17.92
N PRO A 436 -10.12 -13.82 17.15
CA PRO A 436 -8.82 -14.16 17.68
C PRO A 436 -8.02 -12.90 18.03
N HIS A 437 -7.53 -12.84 19.26
CA HIS A 437 -6.71 -11.73 19.77
C HIS A 437 -5.21 -11.92 19.46
N LEU A 438 -4.83 -13.10 18.98
CA LEU A 438 -3.51 -13.40 18.41
C LEU A 438 -3.69 -14.44 17.29
N ILE A 439 -2.97 -14.28 16.18
CA ILE A 439 -2.78 -15.33 15.17
C ILE A 439 -1.27 -15.50 14.96
N ILE A 440 -0.75 -16.72 15.11
CA ILE A 440 0.66 -17.05 14.91
C ILE A 440 0.77 -18.20 13.90
N PRO A 441 1.33 -18.00 12.70
CA PRO A 441 1.71 -19.11 11.84
C PRO A 441 3.00 -19.75 12.36
N VAL A 442 3.08 -21.08 12.31
CA VAL A 442 4.31 -21.82 12.64
C VAL A 442 4.64 -22.77 11.49
N ASN A 443 5.91 -22.74 11.05
CA ASN A 443 6.36 -23.50 9.88
C ASN A 443 7.36 -24.60 10.28
N SER A 444 7.00 -25.84 9.94
CA SER A 444 7.82 -27.04 10.12
C SER A 444 9.17 -27.00 9.39
N GLU A 445 9.28 -26.28 8.27
CA GLU A 445 10.52 -26.13 7.50
C GLU A 445 11.49 -25.11 8.14
N THR A 446 10.99 -24.19 8.97
CA THR A 446 11.79 -23.16 9.65
C THR A 446 11.53 -23.17 11.16
N PRO A 447 11.86 -24.25 11.87
CA PRO A 447 11.21 -24.55 13.15
C PRO A 447 11.56 -23.59 14.30
N ASN A 448 12.63 -22.81 14.15
CA ASN A 448 13.10 -21.83 15.14
C ASN A 448 12.70 -20.38 14.79
N THR A 449 11.91 -20.16 13.73
CA THR A 449 11.45 -18.81 13.33
C THR A 449 10.19 -18.44 14.11
N ALA A 450 10.23 -17.31 14.82
CA ALA A 450 9.03 -16.64 15.32
C ALA A 450 8.53 -15.67 14.25
N TYR A 451 7.28 -15.82 13.82
CA TYR A 451 6.68 -14.99 12.76
C TYR A 451 5.92 -13.76 13.28
N GLY A 452 5.87 -13.56 14.60
CA GLY A 452 5.11 -12.48 15.22
C GLY A 452 3.60 -12.62 15.06
N THR A 453 2.84 -11.65 15.55
CA THR A 453 1.41 -11.54 15.30
C THR A 453 1.13 -11.38 13.81
N GLN A 454 0.14 -12.11 13.31
CA GLN A 454 -0.40 -11.96 11.97
C GLN A 454 -1.90 -11.65 12.00
N TYR A 455 -2.43 -11.17 10.88
CA TYR A 455 -3.88 -11.03 10.64
C TYR A 455 -4.42 -12.07 9.64
N ASN A 456 -3.53 -12.90 9.09
CA ASN A 456 -3.88 -13.94 8.13
C ASN A 456 -3.81 -15.32 8.78
N GLY A 457 -4.84 -16.13 8.60
CA GLY A 457 -4.71 -17.57 8.78
C GLY A 457 -4.03 -18.17 7.56
N VAL A 458 -2.95 -18.94 7.78
CA VAL A 458 -2.22 -19.70 6.75
C VAL A 458 -2.19 -21.16 7.19
N ILE A 459 -2.82 -22.04 6.40
CA ILE A 459 -2.95 -23.46 6.71
C ILE A 459 -2.58 -24.24 5.43
N ASN A 460 -1.40 -24.86 5.43
CA ASN A 460 -0.90 -25.65 4.31
C ASN A 460 -0.06 -26.85 4.82
N PRO A 461 0.50 -27.73 3.95
CA PRO A 461 1.18 -28.94 4.40
C PRO A 461 2.46 -28.73 5.24
N THR A 462 3.02 -27.51 5.31
CA THR A 462 4.20 -27.19 6.14
C THR A 462 3.94 -26.13 7.21
N VAL A 463 2.87 -25.33 7.06
CA VAL A 463 2.47 -24.24 7.96
C VAL A 463 1.11 -24.51 8.60
N SER A 464 1.06 -24.54 9.93
CA SER A 464 -0.17 -24.43 10.73
C SER A 464 -0.36 -23.00 11.23
N SER A 465 -1.58 -22.64 11.64
CA SER A 465 -1.88 -21.36 12.29
C SER A 465 -2.52 -21.57 13.66
N ILE A 466 -1.99 -20.88 14.67
CA ILE A 466 -2.47 -20.90 16.05
C ILE A 466 -3.27 -19.63 16.32
N PHE A 467 -4.45 -19.78 16.91
CA PHE A 467 -5.39 -18.69 17.19
C PHE A 467 -5.66 -18.61 18.70
N ASN A 468 -5.34 -17.48 19.34
CA ASN A 468 -5.68 -17.23 20.74
C ASN A 468 -7.04 -16.51 20.85
N PHE A 469 -7.87 -16.91 21.81
CA PHE A 469 -9.12 -16.22 22.13
C PHE A 469 -9.20 -15.93 23.63
N ASP A 470 -9.44 -14.67 23.99
CA ASP A 470 -9.78 -14.28 25.36
C ASP A 470 -11.28 -14.49 25.59
N VAL A 471 -11.65 -15.51 26.37
CA VAL A 471 -13.06 -15.85 26.61
C VAL A 471 -13.60 -15.02 27.77
N PRO A 472 -14.65 -14.20 27.60
CA PRO A 472 -15.17 -13.35 28.66
C PRO A 472 -15.63 -14.11 29.92
N ALA A 473 -15.52 -13.47 31.08
CA ALA A 473 -15.91 -14.08 32.36
C ALA A 473 -17.44 -14.26 32.52
N ASP A 474 -18.24 -13.48 31.79
CA ASP A 474 -19.71 -13.59 31.72
C ASP A 474 -20.18 -14.65 30.69
N TYR A 475 -19.26 -15.40 30.08
CA TYR A 475 -19.58 -16.63 29.36
C TYR A 475 -19.66 -17.85 30.31
N SER A 476 -19.50 -17.65 31.63
CA SER A 476 -19.56 -18.73 32.62
C SER A 476 -20.92 -19.44 32.60
N GLY A 477 -20.90 -20.77 32.46
CA GLY A 477 -22.09 -21.62 32.33
C GLY A 477 -22.76 -21.59 30.94
N LYS A 478 -22.16 -20.93 29.93
CA LYS A 478 -22.58 -21.00 28.53
C LYS A 478 -21.82 -22.11 27.78
N THR A 479 -22.38 -22.53 26.65
CA THR A 479 -21.69 -23.33 25.64
C THR A 479 -20.91 -22.40 24.72
N CYS A 480 -19.70 -22.80 24.35
CA CYS A 480 -18.85 -22.13 23.36
C CYS A 480 -18.62 -23.07 22.18
N SER A 481 -18.95 -22.60 20.97
CA SER A 481 -18.63 -23.28 19.72
C SER A 481 -17.45 -22.61 19.03
N LEU A 482 -16.38 -23.37 18.78
CA LEU A 482 -15.33 -22.95 17.86
C LEU A 482 -15.88 -23.10 16.44
N VAL A 483 -15.89 -22.03 15.65
CA VAL A 483 -16.47 -22.00 14.31
C VAL A 483 -15.46 -21.50 13.28
N PHE A 484 -15.59 -21.97 12.03
CA PHE A 484 -14.85 -21.46 10.89
C PHE A 484 -15.82 -21.01 9.80
N LEU A 485 -15.68 -19.75 9.38
CA LEU A 485 -16.53 -19.13 8.37
C LEU A 485 -15.72 -18.94 7.09
N PHE A 486 -16.20 -19.45 5.97
CA PHE A 486 -15.48 -19.47 4.71
C PHE A 486 -16.41 -19.20 3.51
N PRO A 487 -16.88 -17.93 3.36
CA PRO A 487 -17.84 -17.54 2.33
C PRO A 487 -17.28 -17.66 0.92
N GLU A 488 -18.14 -17.48 -0.08
CA GLU A 488 -17.71 -17.33 -1.47
C GLU A 488 -16.82 -16.10 -1.63
N GLN A 489 -15.75 -16.20 -2.42
CA GLN A 489 -14.84 -15.06 -2.66
C GLN A 489 -15.56 -13.84 -3.25
N ALA A 490 -16.66 -14.05 -3.99
CA ALA A 490 -17.51 -12.98 -4.53
C ALA A 490 -18.47 -12.33 -3.51
N ALA A 491 -18.58 -12.87 -2.28
CA ALA A 491 -19.34 -12.25 -1.20
C ALA A 491 -18.47 -11.33 -0.32
N LEU A 492 -17.15 -11.56 -0.30
CA LEU A 492 -16.19 -10.76 0.45
C LEU A 492 -16.00 -9.38 -0.18
N LYS A 493 -15.92 -8.34 0.65
CA LYS A 493 -15.68 -6.94 0.25
C LYS A 493 -14.40 -6.35 0.82
N THR A 494 -14.06 -6.76 2.04
CA THR A 494 -13.00 -6.20 2.91
C THR A 494 -11.96 -7.26 3.30
N SER A 495 -12.02 -8.44 2.69
CA SER A 495 -11.05 -9.55 2.82
C SER A 495 -11.06 -10.39 1.53
N ALA A 496 -10.13 -11.35 1.42
CA ALA A 496 -10.07 -12.34 0.37
C ALA A 496 -9.26 -13.56 0.84
N TYR A 497 -9.16 -14.57 -0.02
CA TYR A 497 -8.34 -15.75 0.20
C TYR A 497 -7.71 -16.30 -1.08
N THR A 498 -6.57 -16.95 -0.92
CA THR A 498 -6.08 -17.96 -1.87
C THR A 498 -6.43 -19.33 -1.30
N PHE A 499 -7.10 -20.18 -2.09
CA PHE A 499 -7.52 -21.53 -1.67
C PHE A 499 -7.36 -22.50 -2.84
N ASN A 500 -6.69 -23.62 -2.63
CA ASN A 500 -6.39 -24.60 -3.67
C ASN A 500 -7.54 -25.56 -4.03
N ALA A 501 -8.72 -25.41 -3.42
CA ALA A 501 -9.88 -26.28 -3.59
C ALA A 501 -9.66 -27.76 -3.20
N GLN A 502 -8.69 -28.04 -2.33
CA GLN A 502 -8.33 -29.39 -1.88
C GLN A 502 -8.38 -29.52 -0.36
N GLY A 503 -8.41 -30.79 0.10
CA GLY A 503 -8.25 -31.13 1.49
C GLY A 503 -9.27 -30.53 2.45
N GLY A 504 -8.83 -30.39 3.69
CA GLY A 504 -9.57 -29.90 4.84
C GLY A 504 -8.62 -29.58 5.98
N MET A 505 -9.12 -29.43 7.21
CA MET A 505 -8.28 -29.04 8.35
C MET A 505 -8.64 -29.76 9.64
N SER A 506 -7.61 -30.16 10.41
CA SER A 506 -7.71 -30.67 11.78
C SER A 506 -7.38 -29.56 12.77
N VAL A 507 -7.99 -29.62 13.95
CA VAL A 507 -7.84 -28.58 14.98
C VAL A 507 -7.49 -29.19 16.32
N ASN A 508 -6.44 -28.68 16.96
CA ASN A 508 -5.92 -29.10 18.26
C ASN A 508 -6.09 -27.99 19.29
N GLU A 509 -6.38 -28.31 20.54
CA GLU A 509 -6.37 -27.37 21.66
C GLU A 509 -5.04 -27.44 22.42
N LEU A 510 -4.46 -26.28 22.74
CA LEU A 510 -3.10 -26.17 23.30
C LEU A 510 -3.12 -25.95 24.82
N SER A 511 -2.11 -26.48 25.53
CA SER A 511 -1.95 -26.42 27.00
C SER A 511 -1.82 -25.02 27.60
N SER A 512 -1.44 -24.03 26.79
CA SER A 512 -1.33 -22.64 27.20
C SER A 512 -1.43 -21.73 25.98
N PRO A 513 -1.71 -20.42 26.17
CA PRO A 513 -1.73 -19.47 25.08
C PRO A 513 -0.41 -19.41 24.29
N ALA A 514 -0.50 -19.28 22.97
CA ALA A 514 0.67 -18.95 22.17
C ALA A 514 1.09 -17.48 22.36
N THR A 515 2.30 -17.13 21.94
CA THR A 515 2.86 -15.78 22.07
C THR A 515 3.44 -15.30 20.75
N GLN A 516 3.74 -14.00 20.64
CA GLN A 516 4.43 -13.43 19.47
C GLN A 516 5.82 -14.06 19.19
N GLN A 517 6.40 -14.76 20.17
CA GLN A 517 7.68 -15.46 20.08
C GLN A 517 7.53 -16.98 19.87
N THR A 518 6.30 -17.49 19.70
CA THR A 518 6.05 -18.91 19.45
C THR A 518 6.52 -19.28 18.03
N THR A 519 7.24 -20.39 17.97
CA THR A 519 7.80 -21.03 16.76
C THR A 519 7.29 -22.46 16.68
N TYR A 520 7.48 -23.15 15.54
CA TYR A 520 7.08 -24.57 15.43
C TYR A 520 7.78 -25.49 16.45
N ALA A 521 9.04 -25.22 16.80
CA ALA A 521 9.77 -25.93 17.86
C ALA A 521 9.33 -25.55 19.30
N THR A 522 8.48 -24.53 19.46
CA THR A 522 8.05 -23.99 20.76
C THR A 522 6.53 -23.80 20.88
N VAL A 523 5.75 -24.49 20.03
CA VAL A 523 4.29 -24.59 20.17
C VAL A 523 3.97 -25.21 21.53
N PRO A 524 3.06 -24.61 22.34
CA PRO A 524 2.61 -25.22 23.58
C PRO A 524 2.01 -26.60 23.34
N ALA A 525 2.31 -27.58 24.20
CA ALA A 525 1.91 -28.97 23.99
C ALA A 525 0.38 -29.10 23.84
N VAL A 526 -0.08 -29.89 22.87
CA VAL A 526 -1.51 -30.20 22.66
C VAL A 526 -2.08 -30.91 23.89
N VAL A 527 -3.24 -30.43 24.40
CA VAL A 527 -4.00 -31.09 25.48
C VAL A 527 -5.11 -31.96 24.93
N ASN A 528 -5.87 -31.45 23.97
CA ASN A 528 -6.90 -32.20 23.26
C ASN A 528 -6.55 -32.19 21.77
N ALA A 529 -6.02 -33.32 21.29
CA ALA A 529 -5.72 -33.50 19.87
C ALA A 529 -7.01 -33.77 19.10
N THR A 530 -7.18 -33.11 17.95
CA THR A 530 -8.37 -33.22 17.10
C THR A 530 -9.67 -32.93 17.85
N VAL A 531 -9.77 -31.75 18.49
CA VAL A 531 -11.05 -31.24 19.06
C VAL A 531 -12.12 -31.05 17.98
N GLY A 532 -11.71 -30.87 16.73
CA GLY A 532 -12.59 -30.82 15.57
C GLY A 532 -11.87 -31.08 14.26
N THR A 533 -12.65 -31.34 13.21
CA THR A 533 -12.16 -31.45 11.83
C THR A 533 -13.14 -30.86 10.84
N ILE A 534 -12.63 -30.29 9.75
CA ILE A 534 -13.38 -29.99 8.54
C ILE A 534 -12.82 -30.91 7.46
N GLY A 535 -13.42 -32.09 7.26
CA GLY A 535 -12.87 -33.12 6.37
C GLY A 535 -12.86 -32.79 4.86
N SER A 536 -13.59 -31.74 4.45
CA SER A 536 -13.45 -31.12 3.12
C SER A 536 -13.86 -29.65 3.21
N LEU A 537 -12.90 -28.75 2.99
CA LEU A 537 -13.17 -27.31 2.98
C LEU A 537 -13.78 -26.89 1.63
N LYS A 538 -14.75 -25.97 1.66
CA LYS A 538 -15.47 -25.46 0.48
C LYS A 538 -15.87 -24.01 0.67
N ALA A 539 -15.67 -23.21 -0.38
CA ALA A 539 -16.20 -21.85 -0.47
C ALA A 539 -17.73 -21.85 -0.27
N GLY A 540 -18.25 -20.75 0.30
CA GLY A 540 -19.63 -20.69 0.78
C GLY A 540 -19.90 -21.50 2.05
N GLY A 541 -18.85 -22.04 2.68
CA GLY A 541 -18.93 -22.89 3.87
C GLY A 541 -19.06 -22.13 5.18
N SER A 542 -19.71 -22.77 6.15
CA SER A 542 -19.88 -22.28 7.52
C SER A 542 -19.90 -23.49 8.45
N TYR A 543 -18.87 -23.61 9.29
CA TYR A 543 -18.56 -24.85 10.00
C TYR A 543 -18.52 -24.63 11.51
N VAL A 544 -19.20 -25.49 12.28
CA VAL A 544 -18.86 -25.71 13.68
C VAL A 544 -17.72 -26.73 13.71
N VAL A 545 -16.60 -26.36 14.31
CA VAL A 545 -15.41 -27.19 14.44
C VAL A 545 -15.52 -28.06 15.70
N ALA A 546 -15.80 -27.42 16.84
CA ALA A 546 -15.93 -28.03 18.16
C ALA A 546 -17.02 -27.31 18.96
N SER A 547 -17.51 -27.91 20.05
CA SER A 547 -18.42 -27.26 21.01
C SER A 547 -18.22 -27.83 22.41
N GLN A 548 -18.02 -26.96 23.39
CA GLN A 548 -17.67 -27.31 24.78
C GLN A 548 -18.23 -26.26 25.75
N GLU A 549 -18.12 -26.48 27.06
CA GLU A 549 -18.40 -25.42 28.05
C GLU A 549 -17.39 -24.27 27.88
N CYS A 550 -17.86 -23.03 27.96
CA CYS A 550 -16.98 -21.86 27.80
C CYS A 550 -15.91 -21.79 28.90
N ALA A 551 -14.64 -21.65 28.49
CA ALA A 551 -13.50 -21.43 29.37
C ALA A 551 -13.48 -19.98 29.94
N ALA A 552 -14.56 -19.58 30.60
CA ALA A 552 -14.85 -18.19 30.95
C ALA A 552 -13.76 -17.55 31.82
N GLY A 553 -13.29 -16.38 31.38
CA GLY A 553 -12.20 -15.64 32.02
C GLY A 553 -10.80 -16.21 31.75
N GLN A 554 -10.64 -17.10 30.77
CA GLN A 554 -9.34 -17.65 30.34
C GLN A 554 -9.03 -17.28 28.89
N THR A 555 -7.74 -17.17 28.57
CA THR A 555 -7.25 -17.21 27.20
C THR A 555 -7.10 -18.67 26.77
N VAL A 556 -7.76 -19.08 25.69
CA VAL A 556 -7.60 -20.41 25.06
C VAL A 556 -6.82 -20.31 23.76
N SER A 557 -6.28 -21.42 23.25
CA SER A 557 -5.58 -21.43 21.97
C SER A 557 -5.79 -22.71 21.18
N TYR A 558 -6.05 -22.54 19.89
CA TYR A 558 -6.33 -23.62 18.95
C TYR A 558 -5.36 -23.56 17.77
N GLU A 559 -4.71 -24.68 17.46
CA GLU A 559 -3.86 -24.84 16.28
C GLU A 559 -4.66 -25.50 15.15
N PHE A 560 -4.57 -24.93 13.95
CA PHE A 560 -5.23 -25.41 12.74
C PHE A 560 -4.18 -25.94 11.75
N GLU A 561 -4.29 -27.23 11.41
CA GLU A 561 -3.35 -27.95 10.55
C GLU A 561 -4.00 -28.36 9.22
N SER A 562 -3.20 -28.46 8.16
CA SER A 562 -3.66 -28.96 6.85
C SER A 562 -3.87 -30.47 6.87
N THR A 563 -4.99 -30.91 6.30
CA THR A 563 -5.26 -32.32 6.00
C THR A 563 -5.61 -32.49 4.52
N GLY A 564 -5.27 -33.63 3.93
CA GLY A 564 -5.63 -33.95 2.54
C GLY A 564 -5.04 -32.99 1.49
N GLY A 565 -3.98 -32.25 1.81
CA GLY A 565 -3.33 -31.31 0.90
C GLY A 565 -4.03 -29.95 0.78
N LEU A 566 -4.82 -29.53 1.77
CA LEU A 566 -5.31 -28.16 1.86
C LEU A 566 -4.14 -27.17 1.79
N ASP A 567 -4.29 -26.13 0.98
CA ASP A 567 -3.48 -24.92 1.02
C ASP A 567 -4.44 -23.72 0.96
N ILE A 568 -4.47 -22.96 2.05
CA ILE A 568 -5.30 -21.76 2.19
C ILE A 568 -4.56 -20.65 2.94
N LYS A 569 -4.68 -19.42 2.42
CA LYS A 569 -4.40 -18.18 3.14
C LYS A 569 -5.62 -17.27 3.05
N TYR A 570 -6.08 -16.74 4.19
CA TYR A 570 -7.19 -15.78 4.28
C TYR A 570 -6.88 -14.71 5.31
N PHE A 571 -7.40 -13.49 5.14
CA PHE A 571 -7.36 -12.45 6.16
C PHE A 571 -8.58 -12.57 7.10
N GLN A 572 -8.33 -12.65 8.40
CA GLN A 572 -9.36 -12.79 9.44
C GLN A 572 -10.22 -11.51 9.50
N ASN A 573 -11.53 -11.62 9.23
CA ASN A 573 -12.38 -10.45 9.07
C ASN A 573 -13.84 -10.70 9.48
N ALA A 574 -14.35 -9.85 10.38
CA ALA A 574 -15.70 -9.93 10.93
C ALA A 574 -16.74 -9.06 10.19
N ASP A 575 -16.51 -8.73 8.90
CA ASP A 575 -17.46 -8.00 8.04
C ASP A 575 -18.89 -8.57 8.19
N PRO A 576 -19.87 -7.80 8.70
CA PRO A 576 -21.21 -8.32 8.98
C PRO A 576 -21.98 -8.85 7.76
N SER A 577 -21.51 -8.57 6.54
CA SER A 577 -22.12 -9.06 5.30
C SER A 577 -21.48 -10.32 4.73
N ALA A 578 -20.22 -10.62 5.09
CA ALA A 578 -19.52 -11.85 4.71
C ALA A 578 -18.29 -12.09 5.63
N PRO A 579 -18.49 -12.56 6.87
CA PRO A 579 -17.38 -12.79 7.79
C PRO A 579 -16.57 -14.03 7.38
N ILE A 580 -15.25 -13.97 7.55
CA ILE A 580 -14.30 -15.03 7.22
C ILE A 580 -13.27 -15.22 8.35
N GLY A 581 -12.93 -16.48 8.63
CA GLY A 581 -11.94 -16.86 9.63
C GLY A 581 -12.50 -17.67 10.80
N VAL A 582 -11.69 -17.80 11.85
CA VAL A 582 -12.03 -18.57 13.07
C VAL A 582 -12.69 -17.65 14.10
N TYR A 583 -13.75 -18.14 14.76
CA TYR A 583 -14.42 -17.43 15.85
C TYR A 583 -14.81 -18.40 16.97
N ILE A 584 -15.09 -17.87 18.16
CA ILE A 584 -15.88 -18.58 19.17
C ILE A 584 -17.25 -17.91 19.25
N THR A 585 -18.35 -18.66 19.12
CA THR A 585 -19.72 -18.16 19.39
C THR A 585 -20.27 -18.79 20.66
N ALA A 586 -21.09 -18.06 21.41
CA ALA A 586 -21.63 -18.49 22.71
C ALA A 586 -23.16 -18.59 22.74
N CYS A 587 -23.68 -19.54 23.55
CA CYS A 587 -25.11 -19.81 23.71
C CYS A 587 -25.44 -20.60 25.00
#